data_AF-A0A6J0ZP68-F1
#
_entry.id   AF-A0A6J0ZP68-F1
#
_cell.length_a   1.000
_cell.length_b   1.000
_cell.length_c   1.000
_cell.angle_alpha   90.00
_cell.angle_beta   90.00
_cell.angle_gamma   90.00
#
_symmetry.space_group_name_H-M   'P 1'
#
loop_
_entity.id
_entity.type
_entity.pdbx_description
1 polymer ?
#
loop_
_entity_poly.entity_id
_entity_poly.type
_entity_poly.pdbx_seq_one_letter_code
_entity_poly.pdbx_strand_id
1 'polypeptide(L)'
;MHKNADTYLVTLHIDVPFVFQQNKQILIDAVVHAVNEDYAEMANDFTRLGFLASGTDVSPIIPALEAIWQNSAGKGLSDFNFRSVTGQFNKLVYNYPIRIPERFSLVIRSLLTQEGICFTLKPDFKFLEVAYPYVAKRLLTDPNPALRERLIQVLFKDGVFQWKRLENLIVLAKENVAKMSSNPALQVKNAPNSRSRKIERKLDLTDTIKDGARLFLFDEGIRRQLLLALTEDSKLHVQELVDVYRLVEDEIDVPSVAVEIIQDFPNVVRDFLLSWSNSVLYDR
;
A
#
# COMPACT_ATOMS: atom_id res chain seq x y z
N MET A 1 31.11 17.66 35.62
CA MET A 1 30.74 17.34 34.23
C MET A 1 29.93 16.05 34.23
N HIS A 2 28.62 16.12 34.46
CA HIS A 2 27.70 14.99 34.26
C HIS A 2 26.59 15.49 33.33
N LYS A 3 26.73 15.24 32.03
CA LYS A 3 25.62 15.40 31.09
C LYS A 3 24.80 14.11 31.19
N ASN A 4 23.58 14.25 31.69
CA ASN A 4 22.64 13.17 31.99
C ASN A 4 22.33 12.32 30.75
N ALA A 5 22.29 10.99 30.95
CA ALA A 5 21.80 10.00 30.00
C ALA A 5 20.36 10.29 29.52
N ASP A 6 19.59 11.03 30.32
CA ASP A 6 18.23 11.48 29.99
C ASP A 6 18.19 12.42 28.78
N THR A 7 19.28 13.16 28.49
CA THR A 7 19.32 14.05 27.31
C THR A 7 19.45 13.25 26.01
N TYR A 8 20.05 12.06 26.04
CA TYR A 8 20.18 11.21 24.85
C TYR A 8 18.93 10.38 24.56
N LEU A 9 18.20 9.98 25.61
CA LEU A 9 16.93 9.25 25.47
C LEU A 9 15.80 10.13 24.92
N VAL A 10 15.76 11.41 25.28
CA VAL A 10 14.75 12.35 24.77
C VAL A 10 14.98 12.68 23.30
N THR A 11 16.24 12.79 22.83
CA THR A 11 16.54 13.01 21.40
C THR A 11 16.19 11.80 20.54
N LEU A 12 16.45 10.58 21.01
CA LEU A 12 16.09 9.34 20.30
C LEU A 12 14.58 9.12 20.18
N HIS A 13 13.78 9.59 21.13
CA HIS A 13 12.33 9.41 21.09
C HIS A 13 11.60 10.42 20.19
N ILE A 14 12.22 11.56 19.87
CA ILE A 14 11.63 12.61 19.04
C ILE A 14 12.04 12.47 17.57
N ASP A 15 13.24 11.96 17.29
CA ASP A 15 13.74 11.82 15.91
C ASP A 15 13.23 10.56 15.19
N VAL A 16 13.00 9.45 15.90
CA VAL A 16 12.52 8.21 15.27
C VAL A 16 11.12 8.37 14.65
N PRO A 17 10.12 9.01 15.31
CA PRO A 17 8.81 9.23 14.70
C PRO A 17 8.85 10.23 13.53
N PHE A 18 9.64 11.32 13.64
CA PHE A 18 9.69 12.36 12.61
C PHE A 18 10.41 11.90 11.34
N VAL A 19 11.58 11.25 11.49
CA VAL A 19 12.32 10.62 10.38
C VAL A 19 11.52 9.46 9.79
N PHE A 20 10.70 8.77 10.58
CA PHE A 20 9.78 7.74 10.06
C PHE A 20 8.67 8.34 9.20
N GLN A 21 8.09 9.51 9.53
CA GLN A 21 7.05 10.12 8.68
C GLN A 21 7.58 10.62 7.33
N GLN A 22 8.75 11.27 7.29
CA GLN A 22 9.32 11.72 6.02
C GLN A 22 9.78 10.55 5.15
N ASN A 23 10.40 9.52 5.75
CA ASN A 23 10.72 8.29 5.03
C ASN A 23 9.47 7.51 4.61
N LYS A 24 8.36 7.60 5.37
CA LYS A 24 7.11 6.93 5.00
C LYS A 24 6.61 7.42 3.65
N GLN A 25 6.59 8.73 3.41
CA GLN A 25 6.19 9.25 2.10
C GLN A 25 7.07 8.70 0.98
N ILE A 26 8.40 8.77 1.15
CA ILE A 26 9.36 8.30 0.14
C ILE A 26 9.24 6.79 -0.07
N LEU A 27 8.98 6.01 0.98
CA LEU A 27 8.75 4.57 0.89
C LEU A 27 7.47 4.24 0.13
N ILE A 28 6.41 5.04 0.28
CA ILE A 28 5.24 4.87 -0.57
C ILE A 28 5.53 5.28 -2.01
N ASP A 29 6.16 6.42 -2.23
CA ASP A 29 6.54 6.84 -3.59
C ASP A 29 7.35 5.72 -4.26
N ALA A 30 8.29 5.09 -3.55
CA ALA A 30 9.05 3.94 -4.02
C ALA A 30 8.19 2.70 -4.34
N VAL A 31 7.16 2.41 -3.53
CA VAL A 31 6.20 1.35 -3.84
C VAL A 31 5.40 1.70 -5.09
N VAL A 32 4.96 2.95 -5.23
CA VAL A 32 4.24 3.43 -6.41
C VAL A 32 5.13 3.32 -7.65
N HIS A 33 6.37 3.78 -7.60
CA HIS A 33 7.34 3.65 -8.70
C HIS A 33 7.59 2.18 -9.05
N ALA A 34 7.67 1.28 -8.07
CA ALA A 34 7.77 -0.16 -8.32
C ALA A 34 6.55 -0.74 -9.05
N VAL A 35 5.35 -0.39 -8.60
CA VAL A 35 4.10 -0.81 -9.26
C VAL A 35 3.95 -0.19 -10.64
N ASN A 36 4.47 1.03 -10.84
CA ASN A 36 4.48 1.74 -12.11
C ASN A 36 5.51 1.18 -13.11
N GLU A 37 6.38 0.27 -12.68
CA GLU A 37 7.60 -0.13 -13.41
C GLU A 37 8.46 1.09 -13.78
N ASP A 38 8.40 2.14 -12.95
CA ASP A 38 9.19 3.36 -13.10
C ASP A 38 10.54 3.18 -12.41
N TYR A 39 11.43 2.46 -13.08
CA TYR A 39 12.74 2.12 -12.53
C TYR A 39 13.66 3.34 -12.38
N ALA A 40 13.42 4.41 -13.13
CA ALA A 40 14.17 5.66 -13.03
C ALA A 40 13.82 6.39 -11.73
N GLU A 41 12.53 6.59 -11.45
CA GLU A 41 12.09 7.21 -10.20
C GLU A 41 12.38 6.32 -9.00
N MET A 42 12.26 4.99 -9.15
CA MET A 42 12.70 4.06 -8.10
C MET A 42 14.19 4.23 -7.78
N ALA A 43 15.05 4.42 -8.78
CA ALA A 43 16.46 4.65 -8.54
C ALA A 43 16.71 6.00 -7.82
N ASN A 44 15.92 7.03 -8.11
CA ASN A 44 15.93 8.29 -7.37
C ASN A 44 15.51 8.13 -5.91
N ASP A 45 14.59 7.21 -5.60
CA ASP A 45 14.20 6.93 -4.23
C ASP A 45 15.34 6.36 -3.39
N PHE A 46 16.29 5.62 -3.99
CA PHE A 46 17.49 5.19 -3.26
C PHE A 46 18.29 6.40 -2.77
N THR A 47 18.37 7.48 -3.54
CA THR A 47 19.00 8.73 -3.11
C THR A 47 18.16 9.43 -2.04
N ARG A 48 16.84 9.53 -2.23
CA ARG A 48 15.92 10.18 -1.26
C ARG A 48 15.88 9.46 0.09
N LEU A 49 15.96 8.13 0.08
CA LEU A 49 16.00 7.28 1.27
C LEU A 49 17.41 7.22 1.91
N GLY A 50 18.42 7.82 1.28
CA GLY A 50 19.80 7.87 1.79
C GLY A 50 20.60 6.58 1.58
N PHE A 51 20.16 5.71 0.67
CA PHE A 51 20.94 4.57 0.21
C PHE A 51 22.09 4.98 -0.73
N LEU A 52 21.94 6.11 -1.42
CA LEU A 52 22.96 6.72 -2.26
C LEU A 52 23.25 8.14 -1.79
N ALA A 53 24.47 8.63 -2.04
CA ALA A 53 24.82 10.02 -1.74
C ALA A 53 24.06 10.98 -2.67
N SER A 54 23.70 12.16 -2.17
CA SER A 54 23.06 13.20 -2.99
C SER A 54 23.92 13.55 -4.19
N GLY A 55 23.33 13.59 -5.39
CA GLY A 55 24.04 13.86 -6.64
C GLY A 55 24.73 12.64 -7.27
N THR A 56 24.53 11.44 -6.73
CA THR A 56 24.99 10.20 -7.40
C THR A 56 24.20 9.98 -8.69
N ASP A 57 24.89 9.69 -9.80
CA ASP A 57 24.22 9.25 -11.03
C ASP A 57 23.59 7.87 -10.81
N VAL A 58 22.27 7.81 -10.88
CA VAL A 58 21.48 6.59 -10.67
C VAL A 58 21.23 5.81 -11.96
N SER A 59 21.53 6.39 -13.13
CA SER A 59 21.33 5.76 -14.44
C SER A 59 21.93 4.35 -14.54
N PRO A 60 23.13 4.09 -13.98
CA PRO A 60 23.71 2.76 -14.00
C PRO A 60 22.93 1.69 -13.23
N ILE A 61 22.12 2.08 -12.24
CA ILE A 61 21.37 1.16 -11.35
C ILE A 61 20.07 0.67 -12.02
N ILE A 62 19.49 1.47 -12.92
CA ILE A 62 18.19 1.23 -13.56
C ILE A 62 18.10 -0.17 -14.19
N PRO A 63 19.06 -0.65 -15.02
CA PRO A 63 18.97 -1.97 -15.65
C PRO A 63 18.99 -3.11 -14.63
N ALA A 64 19.65 -2.92 -13.49
CA ALA A 64 19.70 -3.91 -12.44
C ALA A 64 18.39 -3.97 -11.63
N LEU A 65 17.72 -2.82 -11.42
CA LEU A 65 16.36 -2.78 -10.85
C LEU A 65 15.34 -3.42 -11.79
N GLU A 66 15.42 -3.10 -13.08
CA GLU A 66 14.59 -3.72 -14.12
C GLU A 66 14.77 -5.24 -14.15
N ALA A 67 16.03 -5.72 -14.10
CA ALA A 67 16.31 -7.15 -14.07
C ALA A 67 15.76 -7.86 -12.82
N ILE A 68 15.68 -7.19 -11.67
CA ILE A 68 15.05 -7.74 -10.46
C ILE A 68 13.55 -7.94 -10.69
N TRP A 69 12.90 -6.94 -11.30
CA TRP A 69 11.46 -6.91 -11.46
C TRP A 69 10.95 -7.71 -12.68
N GLN A 70 11.63 -7.67 -13.83
CA GLN A 70 11.26 -8.43 -15.03
C GLN A 70 11.38 -9.95 -14.83
N ASN A 71 12.39 -10.39 -14.06
CA ASN A 71 12.50 -11.79 -13.65
C ASN A 71 11.36 -12.25 -12.73
N SER A 72 10.64 -11.29 -12.11
CA SER A 72 9.44 -11.52 -11.29
C SER A 72 8.16 -11.53 -12.11
N ALA A 73 8.01 -10.58 -13.05
CA ALA A 73 6.75 -10.34 -13.75
C ALA A 73 6.36 -11.50 -14.68
N GLY A 74 7.34 -12.14 -15.33
CA GLY A 74 7.10 -13.24 -16.28
C GLY A 74 6.79 -14.61 -15.68
N LYS A 75 6.93 -14.80 -14.36
CA LYS A 75 6.79 -16.11 -13.69
C LYS A 75 5.71 -16.17 -12.61
N GLY A 76 4.96 -15.07 -12.44
CA GLY A 76 3.96 -14.92 -11.39
C GLY A 76 4.59 -14.62 -10.03
N LEU A 77 3.84 -13.93 -9.15
CA LEU A 77 4.28 -13.55 -7.79
C LEU A 77 4.70 -14.75 -6.92
N SER A 78 4.30 -15.96 -7.30
CA SER A 78 4.66 -17.23 -6.68
C SER A 78 6.15 -17.59 -6.79
N ASP A 79 6.87 -17.09 -7.78
CA ASP A 79 8.31 -17.38 -7.96
C ASP A 79 9.22 -16.28 -7.36
N PHE A 80 8.63 -15.20 -6.83
CA PHE A 80 9.39 -14.17 -6.14
C PHE A 80 9.78 -14.63 -4.73
N ASN A 81 10.93 -15.29 -4.64
CA ASN A 81 11.55 -15.68 -3.39
C ASN A 81 12.46 -14.54 -2.89
N PHE A 82 12.34 -14.16 -1.61
CA PHE A 82 13.20 -13.17 -0.96
C PHE A 82 14.69 -13.53 -1.08
N ARG A 83 15.04 -14.82 -1.20
CA ARG A 83 16.40 -15.29 -1.49
C ARG A 83 16.92 -14.78 -2.85
N SER A 84 16.05 -14.74 -3.88
CA SER A 84 16.39 -14.20 -5.20
C SER A 84 16.61 -12.69 -5.12
N VAL A 85 15.71 -11.98 -4.44
CA VAL A 85 15.81 -10.53 -4.20
C VAL A 85 17.08 -10.20 -3.44
N THR A 86 17.39 -10.93 -2.36
CA THR A 86 18.60 -10.74 -1.55
C THR A 86 19.86 -10.98 -2.40
N GLY A 87 19.85 -12.01 -3.25
CA GLY A 87 20.95 -12.29 -4.17
C GLY A 87 21.17 -11.18 -5.20
N GLN A 88 20.11 -10.65 -5.79
CA GLN A 88 20.20 -9.55 -6.76
C GLN A 88 20.52 -8.21 -6.09
N PHE A 89 19.98 -7.95 -4.90
CA PHE A 89 20.31 -6.78 -4.09
C PHE A 89 21.79 -6.80 -3.65
N ASN A 90 22.35 -7.97 -3.32
CA ASN A 90 23.78 -8.09 -3.07
C ASN A 90 24.60 -7.67 -4.30
N LYS A 91 24.22 -8.07 -5.52
CA LYS A 91 24.90 -7.64 -6.75
C LYS A 91 24.83 -6.11 -6.92
N LEU A 92 23.69 -5.49 -6.58
CA LEU A 92 23.56 -4.03 -6.57
C LEU A 92 24.54 -3.38 -5.59
N VAL A 93 24.63 -3.89 -4.35
CA VAL A 93 25.54 -3.34 -3.33
C VAL A 93 27.02 -3.53 -3.72
N TYR A 94 27.37 -4.58 -4.45
CA TYR A 94 28.73 -4.77 -4.97
C TYR A 94 29.08 -3.82 -6.11
N ASN A 95 28.13 -3.55 -7.01
CA ASN A 95 28.39 -2.80 -8.23
C ASN A 95 28.20 -1.28 -8.08
N TYR A 96 27.50 -0.84 -7.03
CA TYR A 96 27.14 0.55 -6.79
C TYR A 96 27.47 0.99 -5.37
N PRO A 97 27.74 2.28 -5.12
CA PRO A 97 28.13 2.79 -3.80
C PRO A 97 26.93 2.89 -2.82
N ILE A 98 26.15 1.82 -2.71
CA ILE A 98 24.99 1.74 -1.83
C ILE A 98 25.47 1.65 -0.38
N ARG A 99 24.97 2.56 0.46
CA ARG A 99 25.18 2.55 1.92
C ARG A 99 23.85 2.26 2.59
N ILE A 100 23.80 1.30 3.51
CA ILE A 100 22.56 1.01 4.24
C ILE A 100 22.51 1.91 5.48
N PRO A 101 21.56 2.86 5.58
CA PRO A 101 21.42 3.68 6.78
C PRO A 101 21.04 2.83 7.99
N GLU A 102 21.52 3.21 9.18
CA GLU A 102 21.31 2.45 10.43
C GLU A 102 19.82 2.16 10.69
N ARG A 103 18.94 3.13 10.45
CA ARG A 103 17.48 3.01 10.59
C ARG A 103 16.88 1.86 9.77
N PHE A 104 17.41 1.57 8.59
CA PHE A 104 16.96 0.46 7.75
C PHE A 104 17.62 -0.86 8.15
N SER A 105 18.84 -0.82 8.70
CA SER A 105 19.53 -2.03 9.15
C SER A 105 18.75 -2.79 10.22
N LEU A 106 18.08 -2.08 11.14
CA LEU A 106 17.24 -2.68 12.18
C LEU A 106 16.00 -3.35 11.59
N VAL A 107 15.33 -2.69 10.65
CA VAL A 107 14.14 -3.22 9.96
C VAL A 107 14.51 -4.45 9.15
N ILE A 108 15.56 -4.37 8.33
CA ILE A 108 16.05 -5.49 7.51
C ILE A 108 16.45 -6.68 8.39
N ARG A 109 17.18 -6.44 9.49
CA ARG A 109 17.57 -7.49 10.43
C ARG A 109 16.36 -8.16 11.09
N SER A 110 15.34 -7.37 11.46
CA SER A 110 14.09 -7.90 12.01
C SER A 110 13.37 -8.80 11.00
N LEU A 111 13.23 -8.34 9.75
CA LEU A 111 12.58 -9.09 8.68
C LEU A 111 13.32 -10.40 8.35
N LEU A 112 14.64 -10.35 8.20
CA LEU A 112 15.46 -11.55 7.95
C LEU A 112 15.33 -12.58 9.09
N THR A 113 15.21 -12.11 10.33
CA THR A 113 15.00 -13.00 11.48
C THR A 113 13.61 -13.63 11.44
N GLN A 114 12.57 -12.83 11.19
CA GLN A 114 11.19 -13.32 11.05
C GLN A 114 11.05 -14.34 9.91
N GLU A 115 11.68 -14.06 8.78
CA GLU A 115 11.72 -14.96 7.63
C GLU A 115 12.47 -16.26 7.96
N GLY A 116 13.61 -16.18 8.65
CA GLY A 116 14.35 -17.35 9.10
C GLY A 116 13.48 -18.28 9.96
N ILE A 117 12.65 -17.72 10.86
CA ILE A 117 11.67 -18.48 11.66
C ILE A 117 10.60 -19.09 10.76
N CYS A 118 10.09 -18.37 9.75
CA CYS A 118 9.13 -18.95 8.82
C CYS A 118 9.72 -20.14 8.04
N PHE A 119 11.00 -20.07 7.64
CA PHE A 119 11.67 -21.18 6.96
C PHE A 119 11.93 -22.39 7.84
N THR A 120 12.20 -22.21 9.13
CA THR A 120 12.33 -23.35 10.06
C THR A 120 11.00 -24.08 10.26
N LEU A 121 9.88 -23.36 10.20
CA LEU A 121 8.54 -23.94 10.31
C LEU A 121 8.03 -24.54 9.00
N LYS A 122 8.29 -23.88 7.87
CA LYS A 122 7.88 -24.32 6.54
C LYS A 122 9.01 -24.03 5.54
N PRO A 123 9.81 -25.05 5.15
CA PRO A 123 10.97 -24.86 4.27
C PRO A 123 10.64 -24.24 2.90
N ASP A 124 9.45 -24.54 2.36
CA ASP A 124 8.96 -23.99 1.10
C ASP A 124 8.07 -22.74 1.31
N PHE A 125 8.25 -22.02 2.42
CA PHE A 125 7.48 -20.82 2.70
C PHE A 125 7.81 -19.71 1.70
N LYS A 126 6.76 -19.19 1.06
CA LYS A 126 6.85 -18.07 0.13
C LYS A 126 6.21 -16.84 0.77
N PHE A 127 7.03 -15.99 1.37
CA PHE A 127 6.57 -14.83 2.13
C PHE A 127 5.56 -13.96 1.37
N LEU A 128 5.81 -13.72 0.08
CA LEU A 128 4.99 -12.82 -0.73
C LEU A 128 3.62 -13.38 -1.13
N GLU A 129 3.48 -14.71 -1.20
CA GLU A 129 2.17 -15.35 -1.41
C GLU A 129 1.21 -15.09 -0.24
N VAL A 130 1.74 -14.70 0.92
CA VAL A 130 0.97 -14.31 2.12
C VAL A 130 0.89 -12.79 2.25
N ALA A 131 2.01 -12.09 2.04
CA ALA A 131 2.11 -10.66 2.28
C ALA A 131 1.30 -9.82 1.27
N TYR A 132 1.38 -10.09 -0.04
CA TYR A 132 0.69 -9.27 -1.04
C TYR A 132 -0.83 -9.30 -0.89
N PRO A 133 -1.48 -10.48 -0.79
CA PRO A 133 -2.93 -10.53 -0.56
C PRO A 133 -3.35 -9.76 0.69
N TYR A 134 -2.57 -9.88 1.78
CA TYR A 134 -2.86 -9.17 3.02
C TYR A 134 -2.72 -7.66 2.88
N VAL A 135 -1.65 -7.18 2.24
CA VAL A 135 -1.41 -5.76 2.00
C VAL A 135 -2.48 -5.18 1.07
N ALA A 136 -2.83 -5.88 -0.01
CA ALA A 136 -3.88 -5.46 -0.93
C ALA A 136 -5.23 -5.32 -0.21
N LYS A 137 -5.61 -6.34 0.59
CA LYS A 137 -6.79 -6.28 1.45
C LYS A 137 -6.72 -5.08 2.39
N ARG A 138 -5.62 -4.92 3.11
CA ARG A 138 -5.48 -3.84 4.08
C ARG A 138 -5.55 -2.46 3.43
N LEU A 139 -4.89 -2.27 2.29
CA LEU A 139 -4.94 -1.01 1.54
C LEU A 139 -6.36 -0.69 1.08
N LEU A 140 -7.14 -1.74 0.73
CA LEU A 140 -8.52 -1.64 0.29
C LEU A 140 -9.56 -1.56 1.41
N THR A 141 -9.26 -1.85 2.68
CA THR A 141 -10.29 -1.91 3.74
C THR A 141 -9.95 -1.12 5.01
N ASP A 142 -8.69 -0.73 5.22
CA ASP A 142 -8.27 -0.03 6.44
C ASP A 142 -8.72 1.45 6.38
N PRO A 143 -9.51 1.93 7.36
CA PRO A 143 -10.04 3.30 7.36
C PRO A 143 -8.98 4.35 7.72
N ASN A 144 -7.74 3.95 8.01
CA ASN A 144 -6.66 4.87 8.35
C ASN A 144 -6.44 5.91 7.22
N PRO A 145 -6.57 7.22 7.51
CA PRO A 145 -6.41 8.27 6.50
C PRO A 145 -5.08 8.21 5.75
N ALA A 146 -4.00 7.80 6.42
CA ALA A 146 -2.71 7.67 5.76
C ALA A 146 -2.72 6.55 4.72
N LEU A 147 -3.40 5.42 4.97
CA LEU A 147 -3.53 4.31 4.00
C LEU A 147 -4.50 4.68 2.86
N ARG A 148 -5.52 5.49 3.15
CA ARG A 148 -6.40 6.06 2.11
C ARG A 148 -5.65 6.88 1.09
N GLU A 149 -4.80 7.78 1.57
CA GLU A 149 -3.92 8.57 0.71
C GLU A 149 -3.05 7.65 -0.17
N ARG A 150 -2.62 6.50 0.37
CA ARG A 150 -1.75 5.56 -0.34
C ARG A 150 -2.50 4.80 -1.41
N LEU A 151 -3.75 4.42 -1.11
CA LEU A 151 -4.63 3.82 -2.10
C LEU A 151 -4.83 4.78 -3.28
N ILE A 152 -5.08 6.06 -3.02
CA ILE A 152 -5.22 7.09 -4.07
C ILE A 152 -3.92 7.17 -4.89
N GLN A 153 -2.74 7.28 -4.25
CA GLN A 153 -1.45 7.33 -4.95
C GLN A 153 -1.17 6.09 -5.81
N VAL A 154 -1.64 4.90 -5.42
CA VAL A 154 -1.49 3.69 -6.23
C VAL A 154 -2.46 3.68 -7.42
N LEU A 155 -3.68 4.18 -7.22
CA LEU A 155 -4.74 4.18 -8.22
C LEU A 155 -4.62 5.30 -9.26
N PHE A 156 -3.86 6.36 -8.97
CA PHE A 156 -3.63 7.45 -9.91
C PHE A 156 -2.15 7.57 -10.29
N LYS A 157 -1.86 7.73 -11.57
CA LYS A 157 -0.53 8.04 -12.11
C LYS A 157 -0.66 9.26 -13.01
N ASP A 158 0.11 10.32 -12.76
CA ASP A 158 0.08 11.56 -13.55
C ASP A 158 -1.33 12.18 -13.70
N GLY A 159 -2.18 11.97 -12.68
CA GLY A 159 -3.58 12.40 -12.69
C GLY A 159 -4.54 11.48 -13.46
N VAL A 160 -4.04 10.39 -14.05
CA VAL A 160 -4.81 9.37 -14.77
C VAL A 160 -5.07 8.17 -13.87
N PHE A 161 -6.33 7.73 -13.81
CA PHE A 161 -6.74 6.57 -13.02
C PHE A 161 -6.31 5.25 -13.69
N GLN A 162 -5.82 4.32 -12.89
CA GLN A 162 -5.23 3.07 -13.33
C GLN A 162 -6.17 1.89 -13.03
N TRP A 163 -7.15 1.67 -13.91
CA TRP A 163 -8.18 0.62 -13.77
C TRP A 163 -7.61 -0.77 -13.43
N LYS A 164 -6.62 -1.21 -14.21
CA LYS A 164 -5.96 -2.51 -14.04
C LYS A 164 -5.34 -2.68 -12.64
N ARG A 165 -4.91 -1.60 -11.99
CA ARG A 165 -4.36 -1.68 -10.63
C ARG A 165 -5.43 -1.90 -9.59
N LEU A 166 -6.57 -1.22 -9.73
CA LEU A 166 -7.71 -1.44 -8.86
C LEU A 166 -8.17 -2.90 -8.96
N GLU A 167 -8.35 -3.40 -10.19
CA GLU A 167 -8.71 -4.80 -10.44
C GLU A 167 -7.72 -5.76 -9.79
N ASN A 168 -6.42 -5.58 -10.02
CA ASN A 168 -5.37 -6.42 -9.43
C ASN A 168 -5.40 -6.39 -7.89
N LEU A 169 -5.60 -5.22 -7.29
CA LEU A 169 -5.70 -5.09 -5.83
C LEU A 169 -6.92 -5.86 -5.28
N ILE A 170 -8.08 -5.74 -5.94
CA ILE A 170 -9.30 -6.44 -5.52
C ILE A 170 -9.12 -7.96 -5.64
N VAL A 171 -8.55 -8.43 -6.75
CA VAL A 171 -8.27 -9.86 -6.97
C VAL A 171 -7.33 -10.41 -5.89
N LEU A 172 -6.21 -9.73 -5.63
CA LEU A 172 -5.26 -10.11 -4.59
C LEU A 172 -5.90 -10.10 -3.19
N ALA A 173 -6.74 -9.10 -2.90
CA ALA A 173 -7.44 -9.01 -1.62
C ALA A 173 -8.46 -10.15 -1.42
N LYS A 174 -9.19 -10.54 -2.47
CA LYS A 174 -10.10 -11.70 -2.44
C LYS A 174 -9.34 -13.02 -2.23
N GLU A 175 -8.16 -13.16 -2.83
CA GLU A 175 -7.28 -14.31 -2.60
C GLU A 175 -6.88 -14.42 -1.11
N ASN A 176 -6.66 -13.29 -0.43
CA ASN A 176 -6.39 -13.28 1.01
C ASN A 176 -7.56 -13.86 1.81
N VAL A 177 -8.78 -13.39 1.53
CA VAL A 177 -9.99 -13.86 2.22
C VAL A 177 -10.18 -15.36 2.00
N ALA A 178 -9.98 -15.85 0.77
CA ALA A 178 -10.05 -17.26 0.44
C ALA A 178 -9.00 -18.10 1.18
N LYS A 179 -7.72 -17.67 1.17
CA LYS A 179 -6.62 -18.35 1.89
C LYS A 179 -6.83 -18.36 3.41
N MET A 180 -7.36 -17.27 3.96
CA MET A 180 -7.59 -17.16 5.40
C MET A 180 -8.80 -17.98 5.84
N SER A 181 -9.85 -18.05 5.01
CA SER A 181 -11.04 -18.87 5.26
C SER A 181 -10.78 -20.38 5.23
N SER A 182 -9.78 -20.82 4.45
CA SER A 182 -9.38 -22.22 4.36
C SER A 182 -8.37 -22.64 5.44
N ASN A 183 -7.87 -21.71 6.27
CA ASN A 183 -6.88 -22.01 7.29
C ASN A 183 -7.49 -22.75 8.50
N PRO A 184 -7.11 -24.02 8.76
CA PRO A 184 -7.68 -24.81 9.86
C PRO A 184 -7.35 -24.25 11.25
N ALA A 185 -6.30 -23.43 11.40
CA ALA A 185 -5.98 -22.77 12.67
C ALA A 185 -6.93 -21.60 13.02
N LEU A 186 -7.64 -21.06 12.02
CA LEU A 186 -8.63 -19.99 12.18
C LEU A 186 -10.07 -20.54 12.21
N GLN A 187 -10.25 -21.84 11.96
CA GLN A 187 -11.50 -22.54 12.18
C GLN A 187 -11.69 -22.76 13.68
N VAL A 188 -12.21 -21.73 14.36
CA VAL A 188 -12.64 -21.84 15.76
C VAL A 188 -13.65 -22.98 15.85
N LYS A 189 -13.28 -24.09 16.50
CA LYS A 189 -14.22 -25.16 16.88
C LYS A 189 -15.29 -24.51 17.77
N ASN A 190 -16.52 -24.49 17.27
CA ASN A 190 -17.68 -23.93 17.95
C ASN A 190 -17.81 -24.49 19.37
N ALA A 191 -17.61 -23.64 20.39
CA ALA A 191 -18.14 -23.87 21.74
C ALA A 191 -19.60 -23.37 21.77
N PRO A 192 -20.56 -24.12 22.34
CA PRO A 192 -21.97 -23.79 22.25
C PRO A 192 -22.34 -22.77 23.34
N ASN A 193 -22.12 -21.48 23.09
CA ASN A 193 -22.83 -20.32 23.64
C ASN A 193 -21.94 -19.08 23.61
N SER A 194 -22.01 -18.32 22.51
CA SER A 194 -21.79 -16.87 22.50
C SER A 194 -22.11 -16.37 21.09
N ARG A 195 -22.79 -15.23 21.02
CA ARG A 195 -23.30 -14.61 19.79
C ARG A 195 -22.28 -14.67 18.66
N SER A 196 -22.72 -15.29 17.56
CA SER A 196 -21.98 -15.55 16.34
C SER A 196 -21.25 -14.32 15.80
N ARG A 197 -19.96 -14.18 16.12
CA ARG A 197 -19.03 -13.42 15.30
C ARG A 197 -18.75 -14.29 14.06
N LYS A 198 -19.65 -14.22 13.07
CA LYS A 198 -19.37 -14.77 11.73
C LYS A 198 -18.04 -14.14 11.32
N ILE A 199 -16.97 -14.93 11.26
CA ILE A 199 -15.75 -14.52 10.59
C ILE A 199 -16.20 -14.19 9.16
N GLU A 200 -16.22 -12.91 8.81
CA GLU A 200 -16.75 -12.45 7.53
C GLU A 200 -15.97 -13.10 6.40
N ARG A 201 -16.70 -13.89 5.60
CA ARG A 201 -16.18 -14.65 4.47
C ARG A 201 -16.01 -13.78 3.22
N LYS A 202 -16.22 -12.47 3.36
CA LYS A 202 -16.31 -11.49 2.29
C LYS A 202 -15.32 -10.36 2.51
N LEU A 203 -14.86 -9.75 1.43
CA LEU A 203 -13.99 -8.59 1.46
C LEU A 203 -14.87 -7.36 1.73
N ASP A 204 -14.87 -6.85 2.97
CA ASP A 204 -15.66 -5.67 3.30
C ASP A 204 -15.03 -4.40 2.70
N LEU A 205 -15.61 -3.92 1.60
CA LEU A 205 -15.20 -2.71 0.89
C LEU A 205 -16.12 -1.51 1.18
N THR A 206 -17.08 -1.66 2.11
CA THR A 206 -18.13 -0.68 2.40
C THR A 206 -17.54 0.69 2.70
N ASP A 207 -16.62 0.75 3.67
CA ASP A 207 -15.95 1.99 4.05
C ASP A 207 -15.18 2.60 2.87
N THR A 208 -14.56 1.77 2.05
CA THR A 208 -13.72 2.19 0.91
C THR A 208 -14.51 2.82 -0.20
N ILE A 209 -15.67 2.27 -0.52
CA ILE A 209 -16.55 2.88 -1.51
C ILE A 209 -17.28 4.08 -0.95
N LYS A 210 -17.62 4.08 0.34
CA LYS A 210 -18.10 5.29 1.03
C LYS A 210 -17.09 6.42 0.92
N ASP A 211 -15.82 6.17 1.19
CA ASP A 211 -14.77 7.17 1.07
C ASP A 211 -14.49 7.55 -0.40
N GLY A 212 -14.49 6.60 -1.33
CA GLY A 212 -14.40 6.90 -2.76
C GLY A 212 -15.54 7.82 -3.25
N ALA A 213 -16.77 7.56 -2.80
CA ALA A 213 -17.93 8.41 -3.09
C ALA A 213 -17.80 9.81 -2.45
N ARG A 214 -17.30 9.90 -1.21
CA ARG A 214 -17.01 11.18 -0.57
C ARG A 214 -15.98 11.98 -1.36
N LEU A 215 -14.87 11.36 -1.77
CA LEU A 215 -13.85 12.02 -2.59
C LEU A 215 -14.44 12.49 -3.93
N PHE A 216 -15.24 11.66 -4.61
CA PHE A 216 -15.89 12.05 -5.85
C PHE A 216 -16.87 13.23 -5.68
N LEU A 217 -17.59 13.31 -4.56
CA LEU A 217 -18.56 14.38 -4.33
C LEU A 217 -17.90 15.72 -3.94
N PHE A 218 -16.86 15.65 -3.11
CA PHE A 218 -16.33 16.83 -2.39
C PHE A 218 -14.93 17.26 -2.80
N ASP A 219 -14.12 16.39 -3.43
CA ASP A 219 -12.80 16.73 -3.93
C ASP A 219 -12.88 17.07 -5.43
N GLU A 220 -12.78 18.35 -5.77
CA GLU A 220 -12.87 18.79 -7.16
C GLU A 220 -11.72 18.26 -8.04
N GLY A 221 -10.52 18.08 -7.47
CA GLY A 221 -9.35 17.55 -8.17
C GLY A 221 -9.54 16.07 -8.52
N ILE A 222 -9.84 15.25 -7.51
CA ILE A 222 -10.07 13.81 -7.68
C ILE A 222 -11.34 13.57 -8.50
N ARG A 223 -12.43 14.32 -8.29
CA ARG A 223 -13.65 14.24 -9.10
C ARG A 223 -13.33 14.46 -10.57
N ARG A 224 -12.57 15.51 -10.89
CA ARG A 224 -12.16 15.78 -12.29
C ARG A 224 -11.32 14.64 -12.84
N GLN A 225 -10.36 14.12 -12.08
CA GLN A 225 -9.53 12.98 -12.50
C GLN A 225 -10.35 11.70 -12.70
N LEU A 226 -11.32 11.41 -11.85
CA LEU A 226 -12.24 10.27 -11.99
C LEU A 226 -13.18 10.45 -13.19
N LEU A 227 -13.69 11.66 -13.43
CA LEU A 227 -14.49 11.95 -14.62
C LEU A 227 -13.67 11.80 -15.91
N LEU A 228 -12.42 12.25 -15.88
CA LEU A 228 -11.49 12.06 -16.99
C LEU A 228 -11.17 10.58 -17.19
N ALA A 229 -10.92 9.83 -16.13
CA ALA A 229 -10.70 8.38 -16.20
C ALA A 229 -11.88 7.59 -16.78
N LEU A 230 -13.10 8.11 -16.60
CA LEU A 230 -14.29 7.54 -17.21
C LEU A 230 -14.42 7.88 -18.69
N THR A 231 -13.76 8.94 -19.18
CA THR A 231 -13.97 9.54 -20.51
C THR A 231 -12.69 9.70 -21.34
N GLU A 232 -11.59 9.10 -20.89
CA GLU A 232 -10.27 9.21 -21.52
C GLU A 232 -10.33 8.72 -22.98
N ASP A 233 -9.56 9.38 -23.86
CA ASP A 233 -9.57 9.12 -25.32
C ASP A 233 -10.94 9.26 -26.02
N SER A 234 -11.85 10.08 -25.48
CA SER A 234 -13.21 10.29 -26.02
C SER A 234 -14.07 9.02 -26.04
N LYS A 235 -13.70 8.01 -25.27
CA LYS A 235 -14.46 6.77 -25.10
C LYS A 235 -14.81 6.60 -23.63
N LEU A 236 -16.02 6.11 -23.39
CA LEU A 236 -16.39 5.69 -22.06
C LEU A 236 -15.67 4.37 -21.76
N HIS A 237 -14.90 4.32 -20.66
CA HIS A 237 -14.29 3.09 -20.12
C HIS A 237 -15.36 2.21 -19.44
N VAL A 238 -16.42 1.89 -20.18
CA VAL A 238 -17.56 1.08 -19.70
C VAL A 238 -17.11 -0.35 -19.41
N GLN A 239 -16.13 -0.86 -20.16
CA GLN A 239 -15.66 -2.23 -20.01
C GLN A 239 -14.93 -2.40 -18.67
N GLU A 240 -14.00 -1.52 -18.37
CA GLU A 240 -13.23 -1.50 -17.12
C GLU A 240 -14.14 -1.28 -15.91
N LEU A 241 -15.14 -0.41 -16.04
CA LEU A 241 -16.18 -0.24 -15.01
C LEU A 241 -16.96 -1.54 -14.76
N VAL A 242 -17.37 -2.23 -15.83
CA VAL A 242 -18.10 -3.50 -15.72
C VAL A 242 -17.22 -4.57 -15.09
N ASP A 243 -15.93 -4.61 -15.43
CA ASP A 243 -14.98 -5.59 -14.90
C ASP A 243 -14.72 -5.35 -13.39
N VAL A 244 -14.51 -4.09 -12.98
CA VAL A 244 -14.45 -3.73 -11.55
C VAL A 244 -15.76 -4.02 -10.84
N TYR A 245 -16.92 -3.69 -11.43
CA TYR A 245 -18.23 -3.96 -10.83
C TYR A 245 -18.42 -5.45 -10.57
N ARG A 246 -18.12 -6.31 -11.56
CA ARG A 246 -18.22 -7.77 -11.41
C ARG A 246 -17.33 -8.32 -10.32
N LEU A 247 -16.16 -7.73 -10.08
CA LEU A 247 -15.27 -8.16 -9.00
C LEU A 247 -15.83 -7.87 -7.61
N VAL A 248 -16.68 -6.84 -7.50
CA VAL A 248 -17.13 -6.23 -6.25
C VAL A 248 -18.62 -6.47 -5.96
N GLU A 249 -19.44 -6.82 -6.96
CA GLU A 249 -20.89 -7.00 -6.86
C GLU A 249 -21.29 -7.91 -5.70
N ASP A 250 -20.58 -9.03 -5.52
CA ASP A 250 -20.85 -9.98 -4.45
C ASP A 250 -20.41 -9.51 -3.05
N GLU A 251 -19.58 -8.48 -2.98
CA GLU A 251 -18.98 -7.99 -1.74
C GLU A 251 -19.79 -6.84 -1.11
N ILE A 252 -20.70 -6.19 -1.85
CA ILE A 252 -21.29 -4.91 -1.45
C ILE A 252 -22.80 -4.87 -1.66
N ASP A 253 -23.50 -4.38 -0.65
CA ASP A 253 -24.92 -4.04 -0.75
C ASP A 253 -25.09 -2.57 -1.17
N VAL A 254 -25.08 -2.34 -2.49
CA VAL A 254 -25.11 -1.00 -3.11
C VAL A 254 -26.25 -0.10 -2.57
N PRO A 255 -27.50 -0.59 -2.39
CA PRO A 255 -28.56 0.20 -1.77
C PRO A 255 -28.24 0.68 -0.35
N SER A 256 -27.67 -0.19 0.50
CA SER A 256 -27.34 0.15 1.88
C SER A 256 -26.24 1.21 1.95
N VAL A 257 -25.19 1.07 1.13
CA VAL A 257 -24.12 2.07 1.02
C VAL A 257 -24.67 3.43 0.57
N ALA A 258 -25.56 3.45 -0.42
CA ALA A 258 -26.17 4.69 -0.90
C ALA A 258 -27.00 5.40 0.19
N VAL A 259 -27.81 4.65 0.94
CA VAL A 259 -28.60 5.18 2.05
C VAL A 259 -27.70 5.75 3.15
N GLU A 260 -26.64 5.04 3.50
CA GLU A 260 -25.70 5.46 4.54
C GLU A 260 -24.96 6.75 4.16
N ILE A 261 -24.53 6.89 2.90
CA ILE A 261 -23.93 8.13 2.39
C ILE A 261 -24.90 9.31 2.49
N ILE A 262 -26.18 9.11 2.14
CA ILE A 262 -27.21 10.16 2.22
C ILE A 262 -27.45 10.57 3.68
N GLN A 263 -27.48 9.61 4.59
CA GLN A 263 -27.68 9.87 6.01
C GLN A 263 -26.48 10.58 6.65
N ASP A 264 -25.26 10.20 6.25
CA ASP A 264 -24.02 10.82 6.76
C ASP A 264 -23.68 12.13 6.06
N PHE A 265 -24.38 12.50 4.99
CA PHE A 265 -24.13 13.70 4.20
C PHE A 265 -23.93 14.98 5.06
N PRO A 266 -24.74 15.25 6.11
CA PRO A 266 -24.53 16.43 6.96
C PRO A 266 -23.22 16.39 7.77
N ASN A 267 -22.78 15.21 8.20
CA ASN A 267 -21.52 15.04 8.93
C ASN A 267 -20.34 15.17 7.97
N VAL A 268 -20.45 14.61 6.76
CA VAL A 268 -19.43 14.73 5.72
C VAL A 268 -19.22 16.19 5.30
N VAL A 269 -20.31 16.96 5.12
CA VAL A 269 -20.22 18.40 4.83
C VAL A 269 -19.53 19.15 5.97
N ARG A 270 -19.82 18.79 7.23
CA ARG A 270 -19.17 19.39 8.39
C ARG A 270 -17.68 19.10 8.43
N ASP A 271 -17.28 17.84 8.24
CA ASP A 271 -15.88 17.44 8.25
C ASP A 271 -15.09 18.10 7.13
N PHE A 272 -15.71 18.28 5.95
CA PHE A 272 -15.15 19.07 4.85
C PHE A 272 -14.98 20.54 5.21
N LEU A 273 -15.99 21.18 5.80
CA LEU A 273 -15.89 22.58 6.22
C LEU A 273 -14.79 22.77 7.28
N LEU A 274 -14.64 21.81 8.19
CA LEU A 274 -13.57 21.80 9.18
C LEU A 274 -12.20 21.57 8.55
N SER A 275 -12.07 20.65 7.59
CA SER A 275 -10.80 20.41 6.89
C SER A 275 -10.39 21.60 6.03
N TRP A 276 -11.33 22.22 5.33
CA TRP A 276 -11.11 23.46 4.56
C TRP A 276 -10.75 24.63 5.48
N SER A 277 -11.45 24.78 6.61
CA SER A 277 -11.11 25.80 7.61
C SER A 277 -9.70 25.60 8.15
N ASN A 278 -9.29 24.36 8.44
CA ASN A 278 -7.96 24.07 8.97
C ASN A 278 -6.86 24.27 7.93
N SER A 279 -7.10 23.93 6.65
CA SER A 279 -6.10 24.14 5.60
C SER A 279 -5.88 25.63 5.30
N VAL A 280 -6.94 26.44 5.28
CA VAL A 280 -6.84 27.90 5.08
C VAL A 280 -6.16 28.60 6.26
N LEU A 281 -6.26 28.05 7.48
CA LEU A 281 -5.63 28.64 8.67
C LEU A 281 -4.15 28.27 8.84
N TYR A 282 -3.68 27.20 8.19
CA TYR A 282 -2.27 26.78 8.22
C TYR A 282 -1.40 27.42 7.12
N ASP A 283 -2.02 28.10 6.16
CA ASP A 283 -1.34 28.75 5.02
C ASP A 283 -1.10 30.27 5.24
N ARG A 284 -0.87 30.67 6.49
CA ARG A 284 -0.48 32.04 6.91
C ARG A 284 0.71 32.06 7.85
#